data_AF-A0A9D4C7E3-F1
#
_entry.id   AF-A0A9D4C7E3-F1
#
_cell.length_a   1.000
_cell.length_b   1.000
_cell.length_c   1.000
_cell.angle_alpha   90.00
_cell.angle_beta   90.00
_cell.angle_gamma   90.00
#
_symmetry.space_group_name_H-M   'P 1'
#
loop_
_entity.id
_entity.type
_entity.pdbx_description
1 polymer ?
#
loop_
_entity_poly.entity_id
_entity_poly.type
_entity_poly.pdbx_seq_one_letter_code
_entity_poly.pdbx_strand_id
1 'polypeptide(L)' 'MHDEANVSYYNWASGQPNNYRGDERCVIAEDFSQWAWHDYLCTETFFIVCEMPN' A
#
# COMPACT_ATOMS: atom_id res chain seq x y z
N MET A 1 1.40 5.49 -2.66
CA MET A 1 2.01 6.26 -3.76
C MET A 1 1.86 7.73 -3.39
N HIS A 2 2.98 8.44 -3.29
CA HIS A 2 2.96 9.85 -2.91
C HIS A 2 3.13 10.79 -4.10
N ASP A 3 3.40 10.24 -5.28
CA ASP A 3 3.51 10.99 -6.51
C ASP A 3 2.11 11.33 -7.03
N GLU A 4 1.96 12.48 -7.68
CA GLU A 4 0.71 12.94 -8.32
C GLU A 4 0.31 12.09 -9.55
N ALA A 5 0.87 10.89 -9.68
CA ALA A 5 0.54 9.96 -10.74
C ALA A 5 -0.91 9.49 -10.60
N ASN A 6 -1.65 9.55 -11.70
CA ASN A 6 -3.01 9.00 -11.74
C ASN A 6 -2.94 7.48 -11.59
N VAL A 7 -3.51 6.94 -10.52
CA VAL A 7 -3.44 5.51 -10.20
C VAL A 7 -4.34 4.72 -11.14
N SER A 8 -3.71 3.98 -12.06
CA SER A 8 -4.40 3.17 -13.08
C SER A 8 -4.50 1.68 -12.74
N TYR A 9 -3.79 1.23 -11.69
CA TYR A 9 -3.70 -0.17 -11.29
C TYR A 9 -3.86 -0.33 -9.78
N TYR A 10 -4.53 -1.42 -9.37
CA TYR A 10 -4.75 -1.78 -7.98
C TYR A 10 -4.54 -3.28 -7.79
N ASN A 11 -3.89 -3.69 -6.69
CA ASN A 11 -3.62 -5.09 -6.36
C ASN A 11 -3.99 -5.45 -4.93
N TRP A 12 -5.18 -5.04 -4.47
CA TRP A 12 -5.60 -5.29 -3.09
C TRP A 12 -5.67 -6.78 -2.75
N ALA A 13 -5.17 -7.13 -1.57
CA ALA A 13 -5.42 -8.43 -0.98
C ALA A 13 -6.93 -8.60 -0.72
N SER A 14 -7.39 -9.86 -0.66
CA SER A 14 -8.79 -10.15 -0.36
C SER A 14 -9.20 -9.51 0.97
N GLY A 15 -10.23 -8.66 0.93
CA GLY A 15 -10.74 -7.94 2.09
C GLY A 15 -10.10 -6.57 2.34
N GLN A 16 -9.16 -6.12 1.49
CA GLN A 16 -8.51 -4.81 1.59
C GLN A 16 -8.99 -3.84 0.48
N PRO A 17 -8.92 -2.52 0.70
CA PRO A 17 -8.56 -1.86 1.95
C PRO A 17 -9.71 -1.96 2.97
N ASN A 18 -9.40 -2.19 4.25
CA ASN A 18 -10.42 -2.41 5.29
C ASN A 18 -10.54 -1.24 6.28
N ASN A 19 -9.59 -0.29 6.26
CA ASN A 19 -9.53 0.86 7.14
C ASN A 19 -9.72 0.50 8.63
N TYR A 20 -8.96 -0.47 9.13
CA TYR A 20 -9.08 -0.96 10.49
C TYR A 20 -8.93 0.19 11.49
N ARG A 21 -9.90 0.31 12.41
CA ARG A 21 -10.02 1.40 13.40
C ARG A 21 -10.16 2.82 12.80
N GLY A 22 -10.34 2.93 11.49
CA GLY A 22 -10.67 4.18 10.82
C GLY A 22 -9.49 5.06 10.41
N ASP A 23 -8.25 4.58 10.53
CA ASP A 23 -7.05 5.41 10.33
C ASP A 23 -5.93 4.76 9.47
N GLU A 24 -6.25 3.74 8.69
CA GLU A 24 -5.27 3.12 7.80
C GLU A 24 -5.21 3.88 6.47
N ARG A 25 -4.12 4.61 6.26
CA ARG A 25 -3.97 5.59 5.16
C ARG A 25 -2.74 5.35 4.30
N CYS A 26 -1.91 4.37 4.64
CA CYS A 26 -0.70 4.00 3.90
C CYS A 26 -0.85 2.61 3.29
N VAL A 27 -0.17 2.33 2.18
CA VAL A 27 -0.29 1.04 1.47
C VAL A 27 1.00 0.24 1.63
N ILE A 28 0.88 -1.02 2.04
CA ILE A 28 1.98 -1.97 2.15
C ILE A 28 1.71 -3.17 1.24
N ALA A 29 2.75 -3.66 0.57
CA ALA A 29 2.69 -4.95 -0.11
C ALA A 29 3.19 -6.05 0.85
N GLU A 30 2.28 -6.87 1.38
CA GLU A 30 2.60 -7.89 2.40
C GLU A 30 2.84 -9.28 1.80
N ASP A 31 2.07 -9.67 0.79
CA ASP A 31 2.17 -11.01 0.22
C ASP A 31 3.32 -11.07 -0.78
N PHE A 32 4.48 -11.60 -0.37
CA PHE A 32 5.64 -11.75 -1.26
C PHE A 32 5.39 -12.64 -2.48
N SER A 33 4.32 -13.45 -2.50
CA SER A 33 3.99 -14.31 -3.64
C SER A 33 3.21 -13.58 -4.75
N GLN A 34 2.37 -12.61 -4.39
CA GLN A 34 1.47 -11.90 -5.31
C GLN A 34 1.62 -10.38 -5.27
N TRP A 35 2.46 -9.86 -4.39
CA TRP A 35 2.63 -8.43 -4.08
C TRP A 35 1.29 -7.74 -3.80
N ALA A 36 0.37 -8.46 -3.14
CA ALA A 36 -0.95 -7.95 -2.82
C ALA A 36 -0.90 -6.89 -1.71
N TRP A 37 -1.78 -5.90 -1.79
CA TRP A 37 -1.74 -4.68 -1.00
C TRP A 37 -2.67 -4.74 0.21
N HIS A 38 -2.24 -4.10 1.30
CA HIS A 38 -2.99 -3.88 2.53
C HIS A 38 -2.88 -2.39 2.91
N ASP A 39 -3.97 -1.77 3.38
CA ASP A 39 -3.89 -0.44 3.99
C ASP A 39 -3.46 -0.55 5.45
N TYR A 40 -2.51 0.26 5.89
CA TYR A 40 -1.99 0.26 7.26
C TYR A 40 -1.95 1.67 7.84
N LEU A 41 -1.86 1.74 9.16
CA LEU A 41 -1.52 2.97 9.87
C LEU A 41 -0.16 3.47 9.35
N CYS A 42 -0.11 4.74 8.95
CA CYS A 42 1.13 5.34 8.44
C CYS A 42 2.26 5.47 9.47
N THR A 43 1.94 5.28 10.76
CA THR A 43 2.90 5.34 11.86
C THR A 43 3.64 4.02 12.09
N GLU A 44 3.19 2.93 11.45
CA GLU A 44 3.85 1.64 11.54
C GLU A 44 5.15 1.62 10.74
N THR A 45 6.12 0.81 11.19
CA THR A 45 7.44 0.73 10.57
C THR A 45 7.54 -0.48 9.64
N PHE A 46 7.81 -0.24 8.36
CA PHE A 46 7.96 -1.26 7.33
C PHE A 46 9.20 -1.01 6.46
N PHE A 47 9.60 -2.03 5.69
CA PHE A 47 10.50 -1.83 4.56
C PHE A 47 9.78 -1.04 3.46
N ILE A 48 10.51 -0.15 2.78
CA ILE A 48 9.97 0.69 1.71
C ILE A 48 10.53 0.29 0.35
N VAL A 49 9.74 0.50 -0.69
CA VAL A 49 10.17 0.42 -2.08
C VAL A 49 10.34 1.86 -2.60
N CYS A 50 11.50 2.15 -3.19
CA CYS A 50 11.77 3.43 -3.84
C CYS A 50 11.68 3.27 -5.36
N GLU A 51 11.07 4.24 -6.03
CA GLU A 51 11.13 4.39 -7.48
C GLU A 51 12.20 5.44 -7.81
N MET A 52 13.05 5.13 -8.79
CA MET A 52 13.97 6.13 -9.35
C MET A 52 13.34 6.73 -10.60
N PRO A 53 13.33 8.06 -10.75
CA PRO A 53 12.90 8.67 -12.00
C PRO A 53 13.84 8.23 -13.14
N ASN A 54 13.28 8.04 -14.33
CA ASN A 54 14.04 7.82 -15.57
C ASN A 54 14.77 9.08 -16.03
#